data_AF-A0A954W5L3-F1
#
_entry.id   AF-A0A954W5L3-F1
#
_cell.length_a   1.000
_cell.length_b   1.000
_cell.length_c   1.000
_cell.angle_alpha   90.00
_cell.angle_beta   90.00
_cell.angle_gamma   90.00
#
_symmetry.space_group_name_H-M   'P 1'
#
loop_
_entity.id
_entity.type
_entity.pdbx_description
1 polymer ?
#
loop_
_entity_poly.entity_id
_entity_poly.type
_entity_poly.pdbx_seq_one_letter_code
_entity_poly.pdbx_strand_id
1 'polypeptide(L)'
;IFTGKTIGACSMLYGFVTTNVPSFVNYARLFGQVTELPPEVMIASQQRMFQRRNVQQRDCDVQLIHDMYELTRDERQLAGEPLSL
;
A
#
# COMPACT_ATOMS: atom_id res chain seq x y z
N ILE A 1 -3.57 -8.73 -12.16
CA ILE A 1 -2.54 -9.24 -11.22
C ILE A 1 -2.13 -10.60 -11.74
N PHE A 2 -0.83 -10.86 -11.93
CA PHE A 2 -0.38 -12.19 -12.37
C PHE A 2 -0.49 -13.21 -11.25
N THR A 3 -0.78 -14.46 -11.59
CA THR A 3 -0.95 -15.54 -10.61
C THR A 3 0.30 -15.71 -9.75
N GLY A 4 0.10 -15.92 -8.44
CA GLY A 4 1.19 -16.15 -7.48
C GLY A 4 1.92 -14.89 -7.03
N LYS A 5 1.42 -13.69 -7.33
CA LYS A 5 1.98 -12.42 -6.83
C LYS A 5 1.22 -11.93 -5.60
N THR A 6 1.96 -11.40 -4.64
CA THR A 6 1.39 -10.76 -3.44
C THR A 6 1.25 -9.26 -3.62
N ILE A 7 0.23 -8.68 -2.99
CA ILE A 7 -0.02 -7.24 -2.96
C ILE A 7 -0.16 -6.84 -1.50
N GLY A 8 0.76 -6.00 -1.04
CA GLY A 8 0.78 -5.48 0.31
C GLY A 8 -0.40 -4.55 0.59
N ALA A 9 -0.71 -4.41 1.86
CA ALA A 9 -1.80 -3.56 2.32
C ALA A 9 -1.58 -2.11 1.88
N CYS A 10 -2.66 -1.37 1.64
CA CYS A 10 -2.58 0.07 1.39
C CYS A 10 -1.71 0.46 0.18
N SER A 11 -1.48 -0.44 -0.76
CA SER A 11 -0.80 -0.16 -2.02
C SER A 11 -1.77 0.44 -3.05
N MET A 12 -1.28 1.41 -3.83
CA MET A 12 -1.98 1.91 -5.01
C MET A 12 -1.37 1.28 -6.25
N LEU A 13 -2.19 0.73 -7.14
CA LEU A 13 -1.73 -0.06 -8.28
C LEU A 13 -2.10 0.61 -9.60
N TYR A 14 -1.14 0.71 -10.51
CA TYR A 14 -1.37 1.15 -11.89
C TYR A 14 -0.86 0.11 -12.90
N GLY A 15 -1.75 -0.35 -13.78
CA GLY A 15 -1.42 -1.30 -14.85
C GLY A 15 -1.31 -2.76 -14.36
N PHE A 16 -0.27 -3.45 -14.81
CA PHE A 16 -0.07 -4.88 -14.53
C PHE A 16 0.89 -5.12 -13.37
N VAL A 17 0.50 -6.01 -12.46
CA VAL A 17 1.34 -6.49 -11.35
C VAL A 17 1.99 -7.82 -11.76
N THR A 18 3.29 -7.77 -12.04
CA THR A 18 4.12 -8.92 -12.46
C THR A 18 5.12 -9.38 -11.38
N THR A 19 5.33 -8.59 -10.34
CA THR A 19 6.12 -8.92 -9.14
C THR A 19 5.31 -8.67 -7.89
N ASN A 20 5.81 -9.15 -6.74
CA ASN A 20 5.23 -8.80 -5.45
C ASN A 20 5.28 -7.28 -5.24
N VAL A 21 4.23 -6.73 -4.66
CA VAL A 21 4.10 -5.29 -4.38
C VAL A 21 4.13 -5.09 -2.87
N PRO A 22 5.06 -4.28 -2.34
CA PRO A 22 5.09 -3.93 -0.93
C PRO A 22 3.82 -3.24 -0.44
N SER A 23 3.62 -3.22 0.87
CA SER A 23 2.59 -2.41 1.50
C SER A 23 2.95 -0.92 1.44
N PHE A 24 1.93 -0.05 1.38
CA PHE A 24 2.09 1.42 1.39
C PHE A 24 3.01 1.97 0.29
N VAL A 25 2.82 1.51 -0.94
CA VAL A 25 3.50 2.07 -2.11
C VAL A 25 2.52 2.48 -3.19
N ASN A 26 2.86 3.53 -3.93
CA ASN A 26 2.26 3.83 -5.21
C ASN A 26 3.04 3.08 -6.29
N TYR A 27 2.51 1.94 -6.71
CA TYR A 27 3.10 1.03 -7.68
C TYR A 27 2.64 1.41 -9.09
N ALA A 28 3.45 2.24 -9.75
CA ALA A 28 3.27 2.68 -11.13
C ALA A 28 4.48 2.24 -11.98
N ARG A 29 4.80 0.94 -11.94
CA ARG A 29 6.02 0.38 -12.55
C ARG A 29 6.14 0.62 -14.05
N LEU A 30 5.03 0.70 -14.79
CA LEU A 30 5.05 1.04 -16.22
C LEU A 30 5.63 2.44 -16.49
N PHE A 31 5.60 3.33 -15.51
CA PHE A 31 6.24 4.66 -15.56
C PHE A 31 7.58 4.70 -14.81
N GLY A 32 8.11 3.54 -14.38
CA GLY A 32 9.34 3.46 -13.58
C GLY A 32 9.21 4.03 -12.17
N GLN A 33 7.99 4.27 -11.70
CA GLN A 33 7.74 4.93 -10.41
C GLN A 33 7.16 3.93 -9.43
N VAL A 34 7.94 3.61 -8.39
CA VAL A 34 7.45 2.97 -7.16
C VAL A 34 7.86 3.88 -6.03
N THR A 35 6.88 4.47 -5.36
CA THR A 35 7.14 5.45 -4.29
C THR A 35 6.41 5.04 -3.03
N GLU A 36 7.04 5.25 -1.88
CA GLU A 36 6.40 5.05 -0.58
C GLU A 36 5.25 6.05 -0.41
N LEU A 37 4.14 5.56 0.13
CA LEU A 37 2.95 6.36 0.43
C LEU A 37 2.85 6.57 1.94
N PRO A 38 2.74 7.83 2.40
CA PRO A 38 2.56 8.10 3.80
C PRO A 38 1.18 7.58 4.28
N PRO A 39 1.07 7.04 5.51
CA PRO A 39 -0.15 6.43 6.03
C PRO A 39 -1.35 7.39 6.07
N GLU A 40 -1.10 8.71 6.15
CA GLU A 40 -2.11 9.77 6.15
C GLU A 40 -2.95 9.76 4.86
N VAL A 41 -2.34 9.41 3.72
CA VAL A 41 -3.06 9.27 2.44
C VAL A 41 -4.07 8.12 2.53
N MET A 42 -3.71 7.05 3.21
CA MET A 42 -4.57 5.88 3.41
C MET A 42 -5.65 6.13 4.44
N ILE A 43 -5.34 6.85 5.52
CA ILE A 43 -6.31 7.30 6.52
C ILE A 43 -7.40 8.15 5.87
N ALA A 44 -7.01 9.15 5.07
CA ALA A 44 -7.98 9.99 4.35
C ALA A 44 -8.79 9.19 3.31
N SER A 45 -8.17 8.21 2.67
CA SER A 45 -8.85 7.32 1.72
C SER A 45 -9.87 6.41 2.41
N GLN A 46 -9.50 5.83 3.56
CA GLN A 46 -10.38 5.03 4.40
C GLN A 46 -11.54 5.87 4.94
N GLN A 47 -11.29 7.10 5.38
CA GLN A 47 -12.33 8.02 5.84
C GLN A 47 -13.42 8.23 4.78
N ARG A 48 -13.03 8.56 3.54
CA ARG A 48 -13.97 8.72 2.41
C ARG A 48 -14.67 7.39 2.06
N MET A 49 -13.97 6.27 2.22
CA MET A 49 -14.51 4.93 1.98
C MET A 49 -15.57 4.55 3.01
N PHE A 50 -15.34 4.87 4.28
CA PHE A 50 -16.25 4.64 5.40
C PHE A 50 -17.47 5.56 5.34
N GLN A 51 -17.27 6.86 5.05
CA GLN A 51 -18.36 7.83 4.91
C GLN A 51 -19.39 7.39 3.85
N ARG A 52 -18.94 6.88 2.69
CA ARG A 52 -19.82 6.33 1.65
C ARG A 52 -20.67 5.13 2.09
N ARG A 53 -20.31 4.50 3.22
CA ARG A 53 -21.00 3.35 3.82
C ARG A 53 -21.72 3.71 5.12
N ASN A 54 -21.84 5.00 5.44
CA ASN A 54 -22.37 5.50 6.71
C ASN A 54 -21.62 4.94 7.94
N VAL A 55 -20.32 4.70 7.79
CA VAL A 55 -19.43 4.28 8.89
C VAL A 55 -18.59 5.49 9.32
N GLN A 56 -18.52 5.74 10.63
CA GLN A 56 -17.59 6.71 11.19
C GLN A 56 -16.22 6.04 11.39
N GLN A 57 -15.16 6.67 10.88
CA GLN A 57 -13.79 6.24 11.17
C GLN A 57 -13.46 6.60 12.62
N ARG A 58 -12.98 5.60 13.37
CA ARG A 58 -12.60 5.72 14.77
C ARG A 58 -11.09 5.78 14.89
N ASP A 59 -10.61 6.21 16.04
CA ASP A 59 -9.17 6.31 16.31
C ASP A 59 -8.45 4.97 16.18
N CYS A 60 -9.11 3.85 16.52
CA CYS A 60 -8.51 2.52 16.33
C CYS A 60 -8.36 2.12 14.85
N ASP A 61 -9.24 2.62 13.96
CA ASP A 61 -9.13 2.36 12.52
C ASP A 61 -7.93 3.14 11.93
N VAL A 62 -7.67 4.35 12.45
CA VAL A 62 -6.50 5.18 12.13
C VAL A 62 -5.22 4.55 12.67
N GLN A 63 -5.22 4.16 13.95
CA GLN A 63 -4.06 3.55 14.59
C GLN A 63 -3.66 2.25 13.90
N LEU A 64 -4.62 1.43 13.48
CA LEU A 64 -4.34 0.21 12.71
C LEU A 64 -3.55 0.52 11.44
N ILE A 65 -3.85 1.61 10.73
CA ILE A 65 -3.10 1.98 9.52
C ILE A 65 -1.66 2.35 9.87
N HIS A 66 -1.43 3.11 10.95
CA HIS A 66 -0.07 3.42 11.41
C HIS A 66 0.70 2.16 11.84
N ASP A 67 0.06 1.25 12.58
CA ASP A 67 0.67 0.00 13.03
C ASP A 67 1.05 -0.88 11.83
N MET A 68 0.19 -0.97 10.81
CA MET A 68 0.48 -1.69 9.58
C MET A 68 1.60 -1.03 8.77
N TYR A 69 1.67 0.29 8.76
CA TYR A 69 2.75 1.01 8.09
C TYR A 69 4.11 0.65 8.70
N GLU A 70 4.24 0.69 10.03
CA GLU A 70 5.49 0.32 10.71
C GLU A 70 5.79 -1.17 10.62
N LEU A 71 4.79 -2.04 10.79
CA LEU A 71 4.98 -3.50 10.73
C LEU A 71 5.53 -3.97 9.38
N THR A 72 5.17 -3.27 8.30
CA THR A 72 5.54 -3.64 6.92
C THR A 72 6.72 -2.82 6.38
N ARG A 73 7.40 -2.05 7.23
CA ARG A 73 8.49 -1.14 6.81
C ARG A 73 9.59 -1.84 6.02
N ASP A 74 9.96 -3.05 6.41
CA ASP A 74 11.05 -3.79 5.79
C ASP A 74 10.73 -4.21 4.33
N GLU A 75 9.44 -4.37 3.99
CA GLU A 75 9.00 -4.64 2.61
C GLU A 75 9.39 -3.51 1.65
N ARG A 76 9.39 -2.26 2.14
CA ARG A 76 9.69 -1.05 1.35
C ARG A 76 11.20 -0.81 1.21
N GLN A 77 12.00 -1.30 2.17
CA GLN A 77 13.46 -1.23 2.10
C GLN A 77 14.03 -2.23 1.08
N LEU A 78 13.46 -3.43 1.02
CA LEU A 78 13.86 -4.48 0.06
C LEU A 78 13.51 -4.14 -1.40
N ALA A 79 12.57 -3.22 -1.64
CA ALA A 79 12.14 -2.82 -2.98
C ALA A 79 13.19 -2.03 -3.77
N GLY A 80 14.27 -1.58 -3.11
CA GLY A 80 15.42 -0.93 -3.75
C GLY A 80 16.42 -1.91 -4.39
N GLU A 81 16.36 -3.19 -4.04
CA GLU A 81 17.21 -4.20 -4.68
C GLU A 81 16.47 -4.81 -5.89
N PRO A 82 17.07 -4.80 -7.09
CA PRO A 82 16.53 -5.60 -8.18
C PRO A 82 16.56 -7.06 -7.72
N LEU A 83 15.39 -7.71 -7.67
CA LEU A 83 15.29 -9.14 -7.45
C LEU A 83 16.19 -9.84 -8.48
N SER A 84 17.39 -10.24 -8.06
CA SER A 84 18.27 -11.09 -8.84
C SER A 84 17.56 -12.42 -8.98
N LEU A 85 17.07 -12.68 -10.19
CA LEU A 85 16.62 -14.00 -10.63
C LEU A 85 17.82 -14.95 -10.72
#